data_AF-A0AAU5WI81-F1
#
_entry.id   AF-A0AAU5WI81-F1
#
_cell.length_a   1.000
_cell.length_b   1.000
_cell.length_c   1.000
_cell.angle_alpha   90.00
_cell.angle_beta   90.00
_cell.angle_gamma   90.00
#
_symmetry.space_group_name_H-M   'P 1'
#
loop_
_entity.id
_entity.type
_entity.pdbx_description
1 polymer ?
#
loop_
_entity_poly.entity_id
_entity_poly.type
_entity_poly.pdbx_seq_one_letter_code
_entity_poly.pdbx_strand_id
1 'polypeptide(L)'
;MGNFGTGEILIILAVVLLLFGSTKLPQLARSLGKSARILKAETKGLRDDDEGETAAKPAAAPEPAAAAQPVPQQEADARERAARLREEAARLEREAAVAEQGPRRQGALASGEPIQGVPVSDPSQVRKP
;
A
#
# COMPACT_ATOMS: atom_id res chain seq x y z
N MET A 1 -13.52 10.71 -55.75
CA MET A 1 -14.41 9.59 -55.38
C MET A 1 -14.42 9.48 -53.87
N GLY A 2 -15.60 9.25 -53.29
CA GLY A 2 -15.95 9.72 -51.95
C GLY A 2 -15.12 9.16 -50.80
N ASN A 3 -14.86 10.03 -49.83
CA ASN A 3 -14.25 9.74 -48.53
C ASN A 3 -15.23 8.97 -47.60
N PHE A 4 -15.91 7.95 -48.13
CA PHE A 4 -16.95 7.16 -47.46
C PHE A 4 -16.43 6.34 -46.27
N GLY A 5 -15.11 6.23 -46.09
CA GLY A 5 -14.54 5.67 -44.87
C GLY A 5 -14.52 6.70 -43.74
N THR A 6 -13.79 7.80 -43.93
CA THR A 6 -13.46 8.72 -42.84
C THR A 6 -14.65 9.55 -42.38
N GLY A 7 -15.45 10.09 -43.30
CA GLY A 7 -16.59 10.94 -42.95
C GLY A 7 -17.70 10.17 -42.23
N GLU A 8 -17.96 8.94 -42.69
CA GLU A 8 -19.01 8.08 -42.15
C GLU A 8 -18.63 7.55 -40.76
N ILE A 9 -17.37 7.17 -40.56
CA ILE A 9 -16.84 6.80 -39.24
C ILE A 9 -16.97 7.96 -38.25
N LEU A 10 -16.65 9.20 -38.67
CA LEU A 10 -16.78 10.38 -37.81
C LEU A 10 -18.23 10.64 -37.41
N ILE A 11 -19.18 10.47 -38.34
CA ILE A 11 -20.62 10.63 -38.06
C ILE A 11 -21.10 9.56 -37.07
N ILE A 12 -20.75 8.28 -37.27
CA ILE A 12 -21.11 7.19 -36.35
C ILE A 12 -20.50 7.46 -34.98
N LEU A 13 -19.22 7.84 -34.91
CA LEU A 13 -18.55 8.18 -33.66
C LEU A 13 -19.24 9.35 -32.95
N ALA A 14 -19.67 10.38 -33.69
CA ALA A 14 -20.41 11.51 -33.13
C ALA A 14 -21.76 11.06 -32.53
N VAL A 15 -22.51 10.19 -33.20
CA VAL A 15 -23.77 9.62 -32.68
C VAL A 15 -23.53 8.80 -31.41
N VAL A 16 -22.51 7.94 -31.39
CA VAL A 16 -22.15 7.15 -30.21
C VAL A 16 -21.71 8.05 -29.06
N LEU A 17 -20.93 9.10 -29.33
CA LEU A 17 -20.56 10.11 -28.32
C LEU A 17 -21.77 10.89 -27.80
N LEU A 18 -22.79 11.13 -28.61
CA LEU A 18 -24.03 11.78 -28.17
C LEU A 18 -24.85 10.87 -27.25
N LEU A 19 -24.93 9.58 -27.56
CA LEU A 19 -25.69 8.59 -26.79
C LEU A 19 -25.01 8.22 -25.47
N PHE A 20 -23.70 7.97 -25.51
CA PHE A 20 -22.93 7.48 -24.36
C PHE A 20 -22.17 8.59 -23.62
N GLY A 21 -21.88 9.72 -24.28
CA GLY A 21 -21.10 10.82 -23.73
C GLY A 21 -19.58 10.63 -23.83
N SER A 22 -18.84 11.73 -23.69
CA SER A 22 -17.37 11.75 -23.77
C SER A 22 -16.66 11.01 -22.62
N THR A 23 -17.36 10.77 -21.50
CA THR A 23 -16.78 10.12 -20.32
C THR A 23 -16.99 8.60 -20.31
N LYS A 24 -18.08 8.08 -20.88
CA LYS A 24 -18.40 6.63 -20.83
C LYS A 24 -17.66 5.82 -21.89
N LEU A 25 -17.52 6.34 -23.11
CA LEU A 25 -16.75 5.68 -24.18
C LEU A 25 -15.30 5.35 -23.76
N PRO A 26 -14.48 6.29 -23.24
CA PRO A 26 -13.12 5.98 -22.82
C PRO A 26 -13.08 5.08 -21.58
N GLN A 27 -14.08 5.16 -20.70
CA GLN A 27 -14.17 4.28 -19.54
C GLN A 27 -14.42 2.81 -19.97
N LEU A 28 -15.36 2.59 -20.88
CA LEU A 28 -15.67 1.28 -21.45
C LEU A 28 -14.50 0.72 -22.26
N ALA A 29 -13.85 1.55 -23.07
CA ALA A 29 -12.67 1.16 -23.84
C ALA A 29 -11.51 0.73 -22.91
N ARG A 30 -11.27 1.44 -21.81
CA ARG A 30 -10.24 1.07 -20.82
C ARG A 30 -10.54 -0.24 -20.11
N SER A 31 -11.79 -0.48 -19.69
CA SER A 31 -12.16 -1.74 -19.04
C SER A 31 -12.09 -2.93 -20.00
N LEU A 32 -12.61 -2.77 -21.22
CA LEU A 32 -12.53 -3.79 -22.28
C LEU A 32 -11.08 -4.06 -22.69
N GLY A 33 -10.26 -3.03 -22.82
CA GLY A 33 -8.84 -3.16 -23.15
C GLY A 33 -8.04 -3.90 -22.07
N LYS A 34 -8.35 -3.65 -20.78
CA LYS A 34 -7.71 -4.37 -19.67
C LYS A 34 -8.05 -5.87 -19.72
N SER A 35 -9.33 -6.22 -19.90
CA SER A 35 -9.74 -7.62 -20.06
C SER A 35 -9.12 -8.24 -21.30
N ALA A 36 -9.22 -7.59 -22.45
CA ALA A 36 -8.66 -8.06 -23.72
C ALA A 36 -7.15 -8.29 -23.64
N ARG A 37 -6.40 -7.46 -22.91
CA ARG A 37 -4.96 -7.64 -22.70
C ARG A 37 -4.63 -8.88 -21.87
N ILE A 38 -5.38 -9.14 -20.80
CA ILE A 38 -5.20 -10.32 -19.95
C ILE A 38 -5.52 -11.57 -20.78
N LEU A 39 -6.67 -11.59 -21.45
CA LEU A 39 -7.08 -12.65 -22.37
C LEU A 39 -6.02 -12.88 -23.45
N LYS A 40 -5.52 -11.83 -24.11
CA LYS A 40 -4.47 -11.92 -25.14
C LYS A 40 -3.17 -12.53 -24.58
N ALA A 41 -2.77 -12.16 -23.36
CA ALA A 41 -1.56 -12.66 -22.72
C ALA A 41 -1.69 -14.15 -22.37
N GLU A 42 -2.82 -14.55 -21.79
CA GLU A 42 -3.11 -15.96 -21.49
C GLU A 42 -3.20 -16.79 -22.78
N THR A 43 -3.95 -16.32 -23.78
CA THR A 43 -4.09 -17.03 -25.07
C THR A 43 -2.77 -17.10 -25.85
N LYS A 44 -1.84 -16.16 -25.61
CA LYS A 44 -0.51 -16.20 -26.23
C LYS A 44 0.39 -17.23 -25.56
N GLY A 45 0.35 -17.38 -24.23
CA GLY A 45 1.05 -18.48 -23.55
C GLY A 45 0.63 -19.86 -24.08
N LEU A 46 -0.67 -20.06 -24.29
CA LEU A 46 -1.20 -21.31 -24.87
C LEU A 46 -0.80 -21.56 -26.33
N ARG A 47 -0.41 -20.52 -27.08
CA ARG A 47 0.05 -20.63 -28.47
C ARG A 47 1.58 -20.74 -28.58
N ASP A 48 2.30 -20.10 -27.66
CA ASP A 48 3.76 -20.13 -27.60
C ASP A 48 4.28 -21.43 -26.94
N ASP A 49 3.46 -22.20 -26.21
CA ASP A 49 3.83 -23.52 -25.68
C ASP A 49 4.08 -24.59 -26.79
N ASP A 50 3.66 -24.34 -28.04
CA ASP A 50 4.01 -25.14 -29.22
C ASP A 50 5.28 -24.62 -29.94
N GLU A 51 5.75 -23.40 -29.67
CA GLU A 51 6.89 -22.77 -30.36
C GLU A 51 7.78 -21.96 -29.40
N GLY A 52 8.73 -22.63 -28.74
CA GLY A 52 10.05 -22.08 -28.38
C GLY A 52 10.13 -20.76 -27.59
N GLU A 53 10.29 -20.89 -26.28
CA GLU A 53 10.71 -19.91 -25.28
C GLU A 53 11.62 -18.75 -25.77
N THR A 54 11.10 -17.51 -25.80
CA THR A 54 11.74 -16.25 -25.34
C THR A 54 10.94 -15.03 -25.82
N ALA A 55 10.13 -14.44 -24.93
CA ALA A 55 9.81 -13.00 -24.96
C ALA A 55 9.23 -12.55 -23.61
N ALA A 56 10.14 -12.09 -22.75
CA ALA A 56 9.96 -11.07 -21.73
C ALA A 56 8.53 -10.71 -21.31
N LYS A 57 8.21 -11.09 -20.06
CA LYS A 57 7.37 -10.36 -19.10
C LYS A 57 7.09 -8.89 -19.48
N PRO A 58 5.84 -8.52 -19.79
CA PRO A 58 5.39 -7.15 -19.60
C PRO A 58 4.85 -7.05 -18.16
N ALA A 59 5.74 -6.69 -17.23
CA ALA A 59 5.30 -5.96 -16.05
C ALA A 59 4.68 -4.66 -16.54
N ALA A 60 3.36 -4.58 -16.52
CA ALA A 60 2.62 -3.36 -16.26
C ALA A 60 1.14 -3.72 -16.05
N ALA A 61 0.82 -4.06 -14.80
CA ALA A 61 -0.30 -3.43 -14.12
C ALA A 61 -0.34 -1.94 -14.51
N PRO A 62 -1.52 -1.30 -14.64
CA PRO A 62 -1.61 0.06 -15.16
C PRO A 62 -0.53 0.92 -14.49
N GLU A 63 0.46 1.36 -15.28
CA GLU A 63 1.04 2.66 -15.00
C GLU A 63 -0.18 3.58 -14.92
N PRO A 64 -0.39 4.25 -13.80
CA PRO A 64 -1.20 5.44 -13.84
C PRO A 64 -0.41 6.44 -14.71
N ALA A 65 -0.59 6.35 -16.03
CA ALA A 65 -0.18 7.38 -17.00
C ALA A 65 -1.08 8.64 -16.88
N ALA A 66 -1.56 8.90 -15.67
CA ALA A 66 -2.12 10.15 -15.18
C ALA A 66 -1.65 10.47 -13.73
N ALA A 67 -0.64 9.77 -13.20
CA ALA A 67 -0.07 10.03 -11.85
C ALA A 67 1.47 9.98 -11.81
N ALA A 68 2.14 10.28 -12.93
CA ALA A 68 3.59 10.53 -12.96
C ALA A 68 3.94 12.04 -12.93
N GLN A 69 2.96 12.91 -12.69
CA GLN A 69 3.22 14.22 -12.14
C GLN A 69 2.58 14.24 -10.75
N PRO A 70 3.35 14.48 -9.67
CA PRO A 70 2.73 14.87 -8.41
C PRO A 70 1.92 16.12 -8.73
N VAL A 71 0.59 15.99 -8.76
CA VAL A 71 -0.27 17.16 -8.85
C VAL A 71 0.09 18.05 -7.66
N PRO A 72 0.37 19.36 -7.86
CA PRO A 72 0.83 20.26 -6.79
C PRO A 72 -0.05 20.22 -5.53
N GLN A 73 -1.34 19.89 -5.70
CA GLN A 73 -2.29 19.67 -4.64
C GLN A 73 -1.92 18.49 -3.73
N GLN A 74 -1.59 17.32 -4.29
CA GLN A 74 -1.34 16.09 -3.53
C GLN A 74 -0.06 16.17 -2.69
N GLU A 75 0.94 16.90 -3.17
CA GLU A 75 2.16 17.16 -2.41
C GLU A 75 1.92 18.18 -1.27
N ALA A 76 1.09 19.20 -1.50
CA ALA A 76 0.66 20.14 -0.45
C ALA A 76 -0.16 19.43 0.64
N ASP A 77 -1.13 18.59 0.25
CA ASP A 77 -1.94 17.77 1.17
C ASP A 77 -1.08 16.80 2.00
N ALA A 78 -0.07 16.17 1.38
CA ALA A 78 0.84 15.27 2.08
C ALA A 78 1.73 16.01 3.10
N ARG A 79 2.23 17.20 2.73
CA ARG A 79 3.02 18.06 3.62
C ARG A 79 2.20 18.56 4.81
N GLU A 80 0.94 18.93 4.59
CA GLU A 80 0.04 19.37 5.66
C GLU A 80 -0.26 18.22 6.65
N ARG A 81 -0.55 17.01 6.14
CA ARG A 81 -0.77 15.83 6.99
C ARG A 81 0.46 15.47 7.80
N ALA A 82 1.66 15.55 7.20
CA ALA A 82 2.92 15.31 7.90
C ALA A 82 3.19 16.35 9.00
N ALA A 83 2.78 17.61 8.81
CA ALA A 83 2.89 18.65 9.84
C ALA A 83 1.96 18.36 11.03
N ARG A 84 0.69 18.01 10.78
CA ARG A 84 -0.28 17.67 11.84
C ARG A 84 0.17 16.48 12.69
N LEU A 85 0.71 15.43 12.07
CA LEU A 85 1.21 14.26 12.79
C LEU A 85 2.41 14.59 13.70
N ARG A 86 3.28 15.51 13.29
CA ARG A 86 4.40 15.97 14.13
C ARG A 86 3.92 16.79 15.32
N GLU A 87 2.87 17.59 15.15
CA GLU A 87 2.25 18.33 16.25
C GLU A 87 1.58 17.39 17.25
N GLU A 88 0.86 16.37 16.77
CA GLU A 88 0.26 15.33 17.62
C GLU A 88 1.32 14.54 18.38
N ALA A 89 2.42 14.16 17.72
CA ALA A 89 3.54 13.46 18.36
C ALA A 89 4.20 14.33 19.45
N ALA A 90 4.45 15.62 19.18
CA ALA A 90 5.02 16.53 20.17
C ALA A 90 4.06 16.78 21.35
N ARG A 91 2.75 16.76 21.11
CA ARG A 91 1.73 16.86 22.16
C ARG A 91 1.73 15.61 23.06
N LEU A 92 1.82 14.43 22.46
CA LEU A 92 1.93 13.16 23.18
C LEU A 92 3.23 13.08 23.99
N GLU A 93 4.35 13.53 23.44
CA GLU A 93 5.62 13.59 24.19
C GLU A 93 5.55 14.56 25.37
N ARG A 94 4.87 15.70 25.23
CA ARG A 94 4.63 16.62 26.36
C ARG A 94 3.72 16.00 27.42
N GLU A 95 2.68 15.30 27.00
CA GLU A 95 1.76 14.61 27.90
C GLU A 95 2.47 13.47 28.65
N ALA A 96 3.33 12.71 27.95
CA ALA A 96 4.19 11.68 28.53
C ALA A 96 5.27 12.25 29.47
N ALA A 97 5.89 13.38 29.10
CA ALA A 97 6.88 14.06 29.94
C ALA A 97 6.27 14.66 31.21
N VAL A 98 5.01 15.10 31.16
CA VAL A 98 4.25 15.55 32.34
C VAL A 98 3.85 14.36 33.22
N ALA A 99 3.56 13.19 32.64
CA ALA A 99 3.30 11.96 33.39
C ALA A 99 4.55 11.42 34.09
N GLU A 100 5.75 11.58 33.49
CA GLU A 100 7.03 11.19 34.12
C GLU A 100 7.55 12.21 35.15
N GLN A 101 7.13 13.47 35.08
CA GLN A 101 7.43 14.49 36.10
C GLN A 101 6.45 14.43 37.29
N GLY A 102 6.06 13.22 37.71
CA GLY A 102 5.60 12.97 39.07
C GLY A 102 6.73 13.21 40.06
N PRO A 103 6.46 13.69 41.28
CA PRO A 103 7.49 14.24 42.15
C PRO A 103 8.51 13.17 42.52
N ARG A 104 9.78 13.50 42.31
CA ARG A 104 10.91 12.81 42.93
C ARG A 104 10.68 12.73 44.45
N ARG A 105 10.18 11.60 44.93
CA ARG A 105 10.54 11.08 46.25
C ARG A 105 11.91 10.41 46.05
N GLN A 106 13.03 11.12 46.12
CA GLN A 106 13.67 11.60 47.35
C GLN A 106 13.35 10.70 48.57
N GLY A 107 14.36 9.93 48.97
CA GLY A 107 14.34 8.89 49.98
C GLY A 107 15.38 7.84 49.60
N ALA A 108 16.65 8.23 49.43
CA ALA A 108 17.68 8.05 50.45
C ALA A 108 18.16 6.59 50.51
N LEU A 109 19.34 6.37 49.93
CA LEU A 109 20.17 5.19 50.11
C LEU A 109 20.52 5.06 51.60
N ALA A 110 20.13 3.97 52.27
CA ALA A 110 20.76 3.52 53.51
C ALA A 110 20.42 2.06 53.81
N SER A 111 21.48 1.24 53.80
CA SER A 111 21.72 0.18 54.79
C SER A 111 20.83 -1.08 54.81
N GLY A 112 21.46 -2.20 54.43
CA GLY A 112 21.45 -3.48 55.18
C GLY A 112 20.16 -4.31 55.24
N GLU A 113 20.14 -5.44 54.53
CA GLU A 113 20.13 -6.79 55.12
C GLU A 113 19.87 -7.88 54.05
N PRO A 114 20.64 -8.99 54.03
CA PRO A 114 20.29 -10.18 53.27
C PRO A 114 19.30 -11.03 54.07
N ILE A 115 18.03 -11.06 53.67
CA ILE A 115 17.10 -12.11 54.14
C ILE A 115 17.34 -13.40 53.37
N GLN A 116 18.33 -14.11 53.91
CA GLN A 116 18.49 -15.55 54.00
C GLN A 116 17.16 -16.30 54.05
N GLY A 117 17.06 -17.39 53.27
CA GLY A 117 16.23 -18.54 53.63
C GLY A 117 14.99 -18.77 52.78
N VAL A 118 15.17 -19.32 51.58
CA VAL A 118 14.32 -20.44 51.13
C VAL A 118 15.24 -21.50 50.51
N PRO A 119 15.41 -22.68 51.13
CA PRO A 119 16.30 -23.71 50.61
C PRO A 119 15.73 -24.36 49.34
N VAL A 120 16.53 -24.35 48.27
CA VAL A 120 16.43 -25.31 47.17
C VAL A 120 16.96 -26.64 47.72
N SER A 121 16.06 -27.54 48.13
CA SER A 121 16.41 -28.92 48.42
C SER A 121 16.35 -29.75 47.12
N ASP A 122 17.54 -29.93 46.56
CA ASP A 122 17.98 -30.99 45.64
C ASP A 122 17.99 -32.37 46.39
N PRO A 123 18.41 -33.51 45.82
CA PRO A 123 17.63 -34.68 45.47
C PRO A 123 18.20 -35.93 46.17
N SER A 124 17.63 -36.37 47.29
CA SER A 124 18.24 -37.45 48.10
C SER A 124 17.26 -38.50 48.59
N GLN A 125 16.24 -38.86 47.80
CA GLN A 125 15.52 -40.12 48.00
C GLN A 125 16.30 -41.26 47.36
N VAL A 126 17.35 -41.66 48.07
CA VAL A 126 18.24 -42.79 47.79
C VAL A 126 17.73 -44.03 48.55
N ARG A 127 17.45 -45.10 47.79
CA ARG A 127 17.59 -46.56 48.09
C ARG A 127 16.76 -47.24 49.20
N LYS A 128 16.01 -48.28 48.75
CA LYS A 128 16.05 -49.74 49.08
C LYS A 128 16.04 -50.18 50.56
N PRO A 129 15.43 -51.35 50.88
CA PRO A 129 15.89 -52.69 50.47
C PRO A 129 15.19 -53.27 49.24
#